data_AF-A0A970TXN8-F1
#
_entry.id   AF-A0A970TXN8-F1
#
_cell.length_a   1.000
_cell.length_b   1.000
_cell.length_c   1.000
_cell.angle_alpha   90.00
_cell.angle_beta   90.00
_cell.angle_gamma   90.00
#
_symmetry.space_group_name_H-M   'P 1'
#
loop_
_entity.id
_entity.type
_entity.pdbx_description
1 polymer ?
#
loop_
_entity_poly.entity_id
_entity_poly.type
_entity_poly.pdbx_seq_one_letter_code
_entity_poly.pdbx_strand_id
1 'polypeptide(L)'
;MTSQDPSATKKIPFIVNTGGEAERESRSRKFNVIEAFFLMTLLLVVLWYVQYFFCVLGTNEALNTGVSIFLTVAGLYCLFGSPFIHRDTLNSWGLGNPVALWRRLYYERSTANTLLAAVIVILIAVLSVIGFIQWPEVAKFLFRMKRERALAVMANPLGKVGISAFVLLLSTFLCTFFIRYDNFVSAFITVLKILVPLGGALYLLAFAVMGTAAFADFHITTFALGVFGYVFWGAVQQLLFCSYFGTRLRKGFAPARRVENQWKVRLAVSILNGAFFGIIHINSWMLVLVCWVLGSFLSWVFMDDRNRNLVALGFIHGFLGSSVGWLFNRSKAGGFEIKMGVGPTHVHGFDLLTICVVTVLIISFSLFMLWVLWKWPTREESTFS
;
A
#
# COMPACT_ATOMS: atom_id res chain seq x y z
N MET A 1 39.69 36.68 -5.03
CA MET A 1 39.32 35.24 -5.00
C MET A 1 38.37 35.03 -3.85
N THR A 2 37.07 34.98 -4.13
CA THR A 2 36.03 34.72 -3.14
C THR A 2 36.07 33.25 -2.75
N SER A 3 36.34 32.96 -1.48
CA SER A 3 36.29 31.61 -0.92
C SER A 3 34.86 31.09 -1.01
N GLN A 4 34.58 30.24 -1.99
CA GLN A 4 33.38 29.42 -2.01
C GLN A 4 33.48 28.47 -0.82
N ASP A 5 32.67 28.70 0.21
CA ASP A 5 32.53 27.81 1.35
C ASP A 5 32.01 26.45 0.86
N PRO A 6 32.84 25.39 0.88
CA PRO A 6 32.43 24.07 0.38
C PRO A 6 31.41 23.37 1.30
N SER A 7 30.97 24.02 2.38
CA SER A 7 30.04 23.45 3.38
C SER A 7 28.58 23.90 3.23
N ALA A 8 28.22 24.67 2.21
CA ALA A 8 26.82 25.03 1.94
C ALA A 8 26.02 23.84 1.38
N THR A 9 25.86 22.78 2.17
CA THR A 9 24.90 21.71 1.90
C THR A 9 23.53 22.33 1.72
N LYS A 10 23.04 22.35 0.48
CA LYS A 10 21.73 22.88 0.10
C LYS A 10 20.66 22.28 1.01
N LYS A 11 20.14 23.07 1.95
CA LYS A 11 19.05 22.66 2.85
C LYS A 11 17.88 22.19 1.99
N ILE A 12 17.38 21.01 2.28
CA ILE A 12 16.34 20.41 1.46
C ILE A 12 15.00 21.05 1.86
N PRO A 13 14.18 21.50 0.90
CA PRO A 13 12.97 22.23 1.24
C PRO A 13 11.98 21.37 2.01
N PHE A 14 11.12 22.06 2.77
CA PHE A 14 9.95 21.49 3.41
C PHE A 14 8.69 22.13 2.80
N ILE A 15 7.63 21.35 2.71
CA ILE A 15 6.29 21.83 2.36
C ILE A 15 5.31 21.42 3.47
N VAL A 16 4.27 22.23 3.67
CA VAL A 16 3.15 21.84 4.53
C VAL A 16 2.23 20.91 3.74
N ASN A 17 2.04 19.67 4.17
CA ASN A 17 1.16 18.71 3.50
C ASN A 17 -0.32 19.09 3.67
N THR A 18 -1.24 18.37 3.02
CA THR A 18 -2.70 18.55 3.18
C THR A 18 -3.14 18.46 4.64
N GLY A 19 -2.46 17.63 5.44
CA GLY A 19 -2.67 17.45 6.86
C GLY A 19 -2.02 18.50 7.75
N GLY A 20 -1.49 19.60 7.21
CA GLY A 20 -0.91 20.70 7.99
C GLY A 20 0.47 20.43 8.57
N GLU A 21 1.09 19.28 8.26
CA GLU A 21 2.39 18.87 8.78
C GLU A 21 3.51 19.25 7.80
N ALA A 22 4.66 19.67 8.32
CA ALA A 22 5.83 19.90 7.49
C ALA A 22 6.47 18.58 7.04
N GLU A 23 6.64 18.39 5.74
CA GLU A 23 7.32 17.24 5.14
C GLU A 23 8.41 17.69 4.17
N ARG A 24 9.51 16.94 4.15
CA ARG A 24 10.61 17.14 3.20
C ARG A 24 10.12 16.89 1.77
N GLU A 25 10.47 17.79 0.87
CA GLU A 25 10.06 17.70 -0.54
C GLU A 25 11.03 18.51 -1.41
N SER A 26 11.51 17.92 -2.49
CA SER A 26 12.37 18.57 -3.49
C SER A 26 11.66 18.95 -4.79
N ARG A 27 10.39 18.57 -4.95
CA ARG A 27 9.56 18.85 -6.14
C ARG A 27 8.37 19.73 -5.82
N SER A 28 7.84 20.40 -6.83
CA SER A 28 6.67 21.24 -6.66
C SER A 28 5.41 20.41 -6.37
N ARG A 29 4.40 21.06 -5.80
CA ARG A 29 3.06 20.48 -5.62
C ARG A 29 2.46 20.00 -6.93
N LYS A 30 2.62 20.81 -7.98
CA LYS A 30 2.18 20.50 -9.34
C LYS A 30 2.80 19.19 -9.85
N PHE A 31 4.11 19.00 -9.64
CA PHE A 31 4.81 17.78 -10.04
C PHE A 31 4.23 16.55 -9.32
N ASN A 32 4.02 16.63 -8.00
CA ASN A 32 3.43 15.55 -7.21
C ASN A 32 2.03 15.14 -7.73
N VAL A 33 1.17 16.10 -8.07
CA VAL A 33 -0.17 15.81 -8.63
C VAL A 33 -0.04 15.15 -10.00
N ILE A 34 0.78 15.71 -10.90
CA ILE A 34 0.97 15.15 -12.25
C ILE A 34 1.51 13.73 -12.18
N GLU A 35 2.51 13.47 -11.35
CA GLU A 35 3.12 12.14 -11.23
C GLU A 35 2.12 11.09 -10.75
N ALA A 36 1.29 11.42 -9.75
CA ALA A 36 0.25 10.52 -9.25
C ALA A 36 -0.76 10.15 -10.35
N PHE A 37 -1.30 11.16 -11.04
CA PHE A 37 -2.28 10.94 -12.11
C PHE A 37 -1.65 10.28 -13.34
N PHE A 38 -0.41 10.60 -13.66
CA PHE A 38 0.34 10.00 -14.76
C PHE A 38 0.54 8.51 -14.52
N LEU A 39 1.03 8.10 -13.34
CA LEU A 39 1.20 6.69 -13.06
C LEU A 39 -0.13 5.93 -13.02
N MET A 40 -1.19 6.51 -12.46
CA MET A 40 -2.50 5.84 -12.50
C MET A 40 -3.02 5.69 -13.94
N THR A 41 -2.89 6.73 -14.77
CA THR A 41 -3.25 6.66 -16.20
C THR A 41 -2.43 5.62 -16.94
N LEU A 42 -1.12 5.58 -16.70
CA LEU A 42 -0.20 4.60 -17.29
C LEU A 42 -0.56 3.17 -16.89
N LEU A 43 -0.88 2.92 -15.62
CA LEU A 43 -1.36 1.62 -15.16
C LEU A 43 -2.65 1.22 -15.87
N LEU A 44 -3.61 2.13 -16.01
CA LEU A 44 -4.86 1.86 -16.72
C LEU A 44 -4.63 1.52 -18.19
N VAL A 45 -3.77 2.27 -18.90
CA VAL A 45 -3.43 1.99 -20.30
C VAL A 45 -2.75 0.62 -20.42
N VAL A 46 -1.73 0.35 -19.61
CA VAL A 46 -0.98 -0.91 -19.70
C VAL A 46 -1.85 -2.11 -19.33
N LEU A 47 -2.68 -2.01 -18.30
CA LEU A 47 -3.57 -3.11 -17.93
C LEU A 47 -4.70 -3.28 -18.97
N TRP A 48 -5.44 -2.24 -19.29
CA TRP A 48 -6.69 -2.41 -20.05
C TRP A 48 -6.55 -2.25 -21.57
N TYR A 49 -5.56 -1.52 -22.05
CA TYR A 49 -5.33 -1.39 -23.49
C TYR A 49 -4.26 -2.35 -24.00
N VAL A 50 -3.24 -2.65 -23.20
CA VAL A 50 -2.16 -3.57 -23.61
C VAL A 50 -2.42 -4.98 -23.11
N GLN A 51 -2.52 -5.20 -21.81
CA GLN A 51 -2.65 -6.54 -21.26
C GLN A 51 -3.98 -7.19 -21.63
N TYR A 52 -5.09 -6.48 -21.48
CA TYR A 52 -6.41 -7.06 -21.75
C TYR A 52 -6.59 -7.45 -23.23
N PHE A 53 -6.42 -6.52 -24.17
CA PHE A 53 -6.64 -6.81 -25.58
C PHE A 53 -5.65 -7.82 -26.16
N PHE A 54 -4.36 -7.68 -25.86
CA PHE A 54 -3.36 -8.46 -26.55
C PHE A 54 -2.92 -9.72 -25.77
N CYS A 55 -2.98 -9.70 -24.44
CA CYS A 55 -2.56 -10.84 -23.63
C CYS A 55 -3.75 -11.73 -23.23
N VAL A 56 -4.86 -11.13 -22.75
CA VAL A 56 -6.04 -11.89 -22.31
C VAL A 56 -6.89 -12.33 -23.49
N LEU A 57 -7.30 -11.39 -24.36
CA LEU A 57 -8.11 -11.72 -25.55
C LEU A 57 -7.25 -12.28 -26.69
N GLY A 58 -6.07 -11.68 -26.92
CA GLY A 58 -5.14 -12.12 -27.97
C GLY A 58 -4.26 -13.32 -27.61
N THR A 59 -4.29 -13.80 -26.35
CA THR A 59 -3.48 -14.95 -25.87
C THR A 59 -1.97 -14.83 -26.09
N ASN A 60 -1.42 -13.61 -26.19
CA ASN A 60 0.00 -13.40 -26.44
C ASN A 60 0.84 -13.45 -25.15
N GLU A 61 1.50 -14.59 -24.89
CA GLU A 61 2.33 -14.80 -23.71
C GLU A 61 3.60 -13.93 -23.66
N ALA A 62 4.22 -13.69 -24.82
CA ALA A 62 5.42 -12.86 -24.90
C ALA A 62 5.13 -11.42 -24.48
N LEU A 63 4.01 -10.87 -24.95
CA LEU A 63 3.57 -9.54 -24.54
C LEU A 63 3.14 -9.51 -23.06
N ASN A 64 2.51 -10.57 -22.55
CA ASN A 64 2.16 -10.65 -21.12
C ASN A 64 3.41 -10.61 -20.23
N THR A 65 4.48 -11.27 -20.69
CA THR A 65 5.79 -11.22 -20.04
C THR A 65 6.36 -9.79 -20.09
N GLY A 66 6.30 -9.13 -21.26
CA GLY A 66 6.72 -7.74 -21.43
C GLY A 66 5.96 -6.77 -20.52
N VAL A 67 4.63 -6.90 -20.43
CA VAL A 67 3.78 -6.13 -19.50
C VAL A 67 4.18 -6.39 -18.06
N SER A 68 4.41 -7.64 -17.67
CA SER A 68 4.82 -7.99 -16.31
C SER A 68 6.16 -7.36 -15.93
N ILE A 69 7.14 -7.36 -16.85
CA ILE A 69 8.43 -6.70 -16.68
C ILE A 69 8.21 -5.18 -16.53
N PHE A 70 7.42 -4.58 -17.42
CA PHE A 70 7.13 -3.15 -17.38
C PHE A 70 6.48 -2.73 -16.05
N LEU A 71 5.45 -3.45 -15.60
CA LEU A 71 4.78 -3.19 -14.33
C LEU A 71 5.72 -3.39 -13.13
N THR A 72 6.64 -4.36 -13.21
CA THR A 72 7.68 -4.53 -12.20
C THR A 72 8.61 -3.32 -12.14
N VAL A 73 9.07 -2.82 -13.30
CA VAL A 73 9.90 -1.62 -13.37
C VAL A 73 9.15 -0.38 -12.86
N ALA A 74 7.88 -0.22 -13.22
CA ALA A 74 7.02 0.85 -12.70
C ALA A 74 6.85 0.75 -11.18
N GLY A 75 6.67 -0.47 -10.64
CA GLY A 75 6.65 -0.72 -9.21
C GLY A 75 7.96 -0.34 -8.51
N LEU A 76 9.11 -0.71 -9.11
CA LEU A 76 10.43 -0.30 -8.61
C LEU A 76 10.62 1.22 -8.65
N TYR A 77 10.13 1.88 -9.70
CA TYR A 77 10.11 3.35 -9.76
C TYR A 77 9.28 3.93 -8.61
N CYS A 78 8.07 3.41 -8.35
CA CYS A 78 7.26 3.86 -7.22
C CYS A 78 8.03 3.70 -5.91
N LEU A 79 8.60 2.51 -5.65
CA LEU A 79 9.21 2.17 -4.37
C LEU A 79 10.57 2.84 -4.11
N PHE A 80 11.36 3.09 -5.15
CA PHE A 80 12.75 3.56 -5.01
C PHE A 80 13.02 4.85 -5.78
N GLY A 81 12.52 4.96 -7.02
CA GLY A 81 12.76 6.11 -7.89
C GLY A 81 12.09 7.38 -7.38
N SER A 82 10.77 7.37 -7.23
CA SER A 82 9.99 8.52 -6.78
C SER A 82 10.44 9.02 -5.39
N PRO A 83 10.54 8.18 -4.34
CA PRO A 83 11.00 8.67 -3.04
C PRO A 83 12.42 9.27 -3.07
N PHE A 84 13.32 8.75 -3.91
CA PHE A 84 14.63 9.36 -4.11
C PHE A 84 14.54 10.74 -4.78
N ILE A 85 13.74 10.86 -5.84
CA ILE A 85 13.50 12.10 -6.59
C ILE A 85 12.86 13.20 -5.73
N HIS A 86 11.99 12.80 -4.80
CA HIS A 86 11.27 13.67 -3.88
C HIS A 86 11.96 13.89 -2.53
N ARG A 87 13.04 13.14 -2.29
CA ARG A 87 13.77 13.14 -1.01
C ARG A 87 12.87 12.82 0.18
N ASP A 88 11.94 11.87 -0.02
CA ASP A 88 11.06 11.44 1.04
C ASP A 88 11.81 10.78 2.18
N THR A 89 11.19 10.77 3.34
CA THR A 89 11.67 10.04 4.51
C THR A 89 10.89 8.74 4.67
N LEU A 90 11.50 7.74 5.31
CA LEU A 90 10.81 6.51 5.69
C LEU A 90 9.56 6.81 6.53
N ASN A 91 9.64 7.80 7.43
CA ASN A 91 8.51 8.24 8.24
C ASN A 91 7.35 8.77 7.37
N SER A 92 7.62 9.60 6.35
CA SER A 92 6.58 10.05 5.41
C SER A 92 5.94 8.90 4.61
N TRP A 93 6.62 7.76 4.53
CA TRP A 93 6.10 6.54 3.91
C TRP A 93 5.46 5.58 4.91
N GLY A 94 5.35 5.96 6.19
CA GLY A 94 4.84 5.10 7.24
C GLY A 94 5.72 3.88 7.54
N LEU A 95 6.98 3.94 7.13
CA LEU A 95 8.03 2.94 7.33
C LEU A 95 8.86 3.27 8.57
N GLY A 96 9.37 2.23 9.23
CA GLY A 96 10.33 2.34 10.33
C GLY A 96 11.67 2.91 9.87
N ASN A 97 12.34 3.64 10.76
CA ASN A 97 13.68 4.15 10.52
C ASN A 97 14.69 3.34 11.36
N PRO A 98 15.44 2.40 10.75
CA PRO A 98 16.36 1.53 11.49
C PRO A 98 17.49 2.30 12.19
N VAL A 99 17.92 3.44 11.63
CA VAL A 99 18.96 4.27 12.23
C VAL A 99 18.43 4.99 13.47
N ALA A 100 17.21 5.54 13.40
CA ALA A 100 16.56 6.15 14.55
C ALA A 100 16.25 5.12 15.64
N LEU A 101 15.78 3.93 15.24
CA LEU A 101 15.54 2.80 16.14
C LEU A 101 16.84 2.37 16.84
N TRP A 102 17.92 2.15 16.10
CA TRP A 102 19.23 1.81 16.67
C TRP A 102 19.71 2.87 17.67
N ARG A 103 19.63 4.15 17.31
CA ARG A 103 20.03 5.25 18.21
C ARG A 103 19.22 5.24 19.50
N ARG A 104 17.89 5.08 19.40
CA ARG A 104 17.00 4.97 20.55
C ARG A 104 17.37 3.79 21.44
N LEU A 105 17.58 2.61 20.86
CA LEU A 105 17.92 1.40 21.64
C LEU A 105 19.31 1.48 22.29
N TYR A 106 20.29 2.08 21.60
CA TYR A 106 21.67 2.12 22.03
C TYR A 106 21.97 3.24 23.04
N TYR A 107 21.50 4.46 22.77
CA TYR A 107 21.86 5.64 23.55
C TYR A 107 20.86 5.96 24.68
N GLU A 108 19.57 5.64 24.51
CA GLU A 108 18.56 5.92 25.53
C GLU A 108 18.33 4.68 26.39
N ARG A 109 19.19 4.46 27.39
CA ARG A 109 19.03 3.32 28.32
C ARG A 109 17.80 3.53 29.21
N SER A 110 16.71 2.87 28.86
CA SER A 110 15.49 2.80 29.68
C SER A 110 14.94 1.37 29.69
N THR A 111 14.18 1.02 30.73
CA THR A 111 13.47 -0.27 30.82
C THR A 111 12.54 -0.47 29.61
N ALA A 112 11.88 0.61 29.16
CA ALA A 112 11.02 0.59 27.99
C ALA A 112 11.79 0.25 26.70
N ASN A 113 12.99 0.81 26.51
CA ASN A 113 13.81 0.52 25.33
C ASN A 113 14.43 -0.90 25.40
N THR A 114 14.73 -1.40 26.60
CA THR A 114 15.17 -2.79 26.80
C THR A 114 14.05 -3.77 26.44
N LEU A 115 12.82 -3.51 26.90
CA LEU A 115 11.64 -4.30 26.54
C LEU A 115 11.38 -4.24 25.03
N LEU A 116 11.49 -3.06 24.41
CA LEU A 116 11.35 -2.90 22.97
C LEU A 116 12.39 -3.72 22.20
N ALA A 117 13.66 -3.68 22.61
CA ALA A 117 14.72 -4.50 22.00
C ALA A 117 14.40 -6.00 22.11
N ALA A 118 13.95 -6.46 23.28
CA ALA A 118 13.55 -7.84 23.49
C ALA A 118 12.38 -8.24 22.57
N VAL A 119 11.35 -7.39 22.45
CA VAL A 119 10.22 -7.61 21.53
C VAL A 119 10.70 -7.71 20.08
N ILE A 120 11.61 -6.85 19.64
CA ILE A 120 12.16 -6.89 18.27
C ILE A 120 12.90 -8.20 18.03
N VAL A 121 13.78 -8.62 18.95
CA VAL A 121 14.54 -9.88 18.82
C VAL A 121 13.60 -11.07 18.78
N ILE A 122 12.58 -11.11 19.64
CA ILE A 122 11.56 -12.16 19.66
C ILE A 122 10.80 -12.19 18.34
N LEU A 123 10.35 -11.04 17.82
CA LEU A 123 9.65 -10.95 16.54
C LEU A 123 10.52 -11.46 15.39
N ILE A 124 11.79 -11.06 15.33
CA ILE A 124 12.74 -11.53 14.31
C ILE A 124 12.89 -13.05 14.39
N ALA A 125 13.09 -13.60 15.59
CA ALA A 125 13.26 -15.04 15.79
C ALA A 125 11.99 -15.82 15.37
N VAL A 126 10.82 -15.38 15.82
CA VAL A 126 9.52 -16.01 15.49
C VAL A 126 9.26 -15.97 13.99
N LEU A 127 9.41 -14.82 13.34
CA LEU A 127 9.20 -14.69 11.90
C LEU A 127 10.21 -15.52 11.10
N SER A 128 11.46 -15.62 11.56
CA SER A 128 12.50 -16.43 10.91
C SER A 128 12.17 -17.92 11.00
N VAL A 129 11.74 -18.39 12.18
CA VAL A 129 11.33 -19.79 12.40
C VAL A 129 10.10 -20.12 11.55
N ILE A 130 9.07 -19.27 11.57
CA ILE A 130 7.87 -19.45 10.75
C ILE A 130 8.24 -19.46 9.26
N GLY A 131 9.05 -18.51 8.82
CA GLY A 131 9.51 -18.41 7.42
C GLY A 131 10.31 -19.63 6.97
N PHE A 132 11.12 -20.20 7.85
CA PHE A 132 11.86 -21.44 7.59
C PHE A 132 10.91 -22.64 7.47
N ILE A 133 9.99 -22.82 8.41
CA ILE A 133 8.99 -23.91 8.40
C ILE A 133 8.09 -23.81 7.17
N GLN A 134 7.70 -22.59 6.80
CA GLN A 134 6.84 -22.28 5.67
C GLN A 134 7.61 -22.01 4.38
N TRP A 135 8.88 -22.42 4.29
CA TRP A 135 9.73 -22.13 3.13
C TRP A 135 9.08 -22.48 1.78
N PRO A 136 8.37 -23.61 1.59
CA PRO A 136 7.73 -23.90 0.30
C PRO A 136 6.74 -22.81 -0.14
N GLU A 137 5.97 -22.26 0.79
CA GLU A 137 5.01 -21.20 0.51
C GLU A 137 5.71 -19.85 0.30
N VAL A 138 6.73 -19.54 1.11
CA VAL A 138 7.57 -18.34 0.93
C VAL A 138 8.27 -18.36 -0.43
N ALA A 139 8.84 -19.49 -0.83
CA ALA A 139 9.57 -19.64 -2.08
C ALA A 139 8.64 -19.60 -3.30
N LYS A 140 7.44 -20.18 -3.18
CA LYS A 140 6.39 -20.05 -4.20
C LYS A 140 5.96 -18.59 -4.35
N PHE A 141 5.75 -17.89 -3.24
CA PHE A 141 5.30 -16.50 -3.25
C PHE A 141 6.37 -15.54 -3.80
N LEU A 142 7.60 -15.59 -3.29
CA LEU A 142 8.67 -14.65 -3.64
C LEU A 142 9.38 -14.97 -4.95
N PHE A 143 9.58 -16.26 -5.25
CA PHE A 143 10.42 -16.70 -6.36
C PHE A 143 9.66 -17.50 -7.42
N ARG A 144 8.33 -17.68 -7.28
CA ARG A 144 7.53 -18.59 -8.12
C ARG A 144 8.12 -20.00 -8.17
N MET A 145 8.79 -20.43 -7.09
CA MET A 145 9.43 -21.73 -7.01
C MET A 145 8.39 -22.84 -6.82
N LYS A 146 8.50 -23.93 -7.61
CA LYS A 146 7.67 -25.13 -7.40
C LYS A 146 7.97 -25.78 -6.04
N ARG A 147 6.95 -26.38 -5.42
CA ARG A 147 7.05 -26.96 -4.06
C ARG A 147 8.12 -28.03 -3.97
N GLU A 148 8.26 -28.89 -4.97
CA GLU A 148 9.26 -29.97 -4.99
C GLU A 148 10.68 -29.42 -4.97
N ARG A 149 10.93 -28.35 -5.75
CA ARG A 149 12.22 -27.67 -5.77
C ARG A 149 12.50 -26.97 -4.44
N ALA A 150 11.50 -26.32 -3.85
CA ALA A 150 11.65 -25.67 -2.55
C ALA A 150 12.00 -26.68 -1.44
N LEU A 151 11.32 -27.84 -1.44
CA LEU A 151 11.61 -28.95 -0.53
C LEU A 151 13.00 -29.55 -0.78
N ALA A 152 13.42 -29.70 -2.04
CA ALA A 152 14.76 -30.18 -2.38
C ALA A 152 15.87 -29.24 -1.87
N VAL A 153 15.68 -27.92 -2.00
CA VAL A 153 16.60 -26.92 -1.41
C VAL A 153 16.61 -27.06 0.11
N MET A 154 15.46 -27.21 0.75
CA MET A 154 15.36 -27.37 2.21
C MET A 154 15.97 -28.68 2.72
N ALA A 155 16.01 -29.74 1.90
CA ALA A 155 16.64 -31.01 2.26
C ALA A 155 18.18 -30.94 2.21
N ASN A 156 18.75 -30.10 1.34
CA ASN A 156 20.20 -29.92 1.20
C ASN A 156 20.79 -29.11 2.39
N PRO A 157 21.90 -29.53 3.02
CA PRO A 157 22.51 -28.80 4.14
C PRO A 157 22.88 -27.33 3.82
N LEU A 158 23.46 -27.07 2.65
CA LEU A 158 23.77 -25.70 2.21
C LEU A 158 22.48 -24.90 1.95
N GLY A 159 21.46 -25.57 1.42
CA GLY A 159 20.14 -24.97 1.22
C GLY A 159 19.48 -24.57 2.54
N LYS A 160 19.57 -25.40 3.60
CA LYS A 160 19.09 -25.04 4.95
C LYS A 160 19.78 -23.76 5.46
N VAL A 161 21.10 -23.70 5.39
CA VAL A 161 21.86 -22.50 5.81
C VAL A 161 21.44 -21.28 5.00
N GLY A 162 21.33 -21.42 3.67
CA GLY A 162 20.88 -20.34 2.78
C GLY A 162 19.47 -19.85 3.10
N ILE A 163 18.52 -20.77 3.34
CA ILE A 163 17.15 -20.43 3.74
C ILE A 163 17.15 -19.73 5.09
N SER A 164 17.83 -20.27 6.11
CA SER A 164 17.91 -19.67 7.45
C SER A 164 18.47 -18.25 7.40
N ALA A 165 19.56 -18.03 6.65
CA ALA A 165 20.13 -16.70 6.47
C ALA A 165 19.16 -15.75 5.76
N PHE A 166 18.50 -16.22 4.69
CA PHE A 166 17.52 -15.43 3.94
C PHE A 166 16.32 -15.01 4.81
N VAL A 167 15.70 -15.95 5.53
CA VAL A 167 14.52 -15.64 6.37
C VAL A 167 14.89 -14.78 7.57
N LEU A 168 16.11 -14.91 8.10
CA LEU A 168 16.63 -14.02 9.15
C LEU A 168 16.81 -12.59 8.64
N LEU A 169 17.43 -12.43 7.47
CA LEU A 169 17.61 -11.12 6.84
C LEU A 169 16.26 -10.48 6.50
N LEU A 170 15.33 -11.24 5.92
CA LEU A 170 14.00 -10.77 5.60
C LEU A 170 13.21 -10.36 6.85
N SER A 171 13.24 -11.18 7.90
CA SER A 171 12.56 -10.88 9.17
C SER A 171 13.16 -9.65 9.84
N THR A 172 14.49 -9.53 9.84
CA THR A 172 15.19 -8.34 10.35
C THR A 172 14.76 -7.11 9.57
N PHE A 173 14.78 -7.17 8.24
CA PHE A 173 14.34 -6.08 7.37
C PHE A 173 12.89 -5.67 7.65
N LEU A 174 11.96 -6.62 7.74
CA LEU A 174 10.56 -6.32 8.06
C LEU A 174 10.42 -5.68 9.46
N CYS A 175 11.06 -6.24 10.48
CA CYS A 175 10.98 -5.71 11.83
C CYS A 175 11.57 -4.30 11.94
N THR A 176 12.68 -4.00 11.25
CA THR A 176 13.36 -2.70 11.42
C THR A 176 12.91 -1.62 10.43
N PHE A 177 12.43 -1.99 9.24
CA PHE A 177 12.03 -1.05 8.19
C PHE A 177 10.52 -0.91 8.01
N PHE A 178 9.70 -1.93 8.32
CA PHE A 178 8.25 -1.83 8.10
C PHE A 178 7.51 -1.33 9.35
N ILE A 179 8.01 -1.61 10.54
CA ILE A 179 7.34 -1.25 11.79
C ILE A 179 7.83 0.12 12.29
N ARG A 180 6.91 1.09 12.37
CA ARG A 180 7.14 2.35 13.10
C ARG A 180 6.81 2.20 14.59
N TYR A 181 7.80 1.81 15.38
CA TYR A 181 7.62 1.58 16.82
C TYR A 181 7.31 2.86 17.62
N ASP A 182 7.64 4.03 17.08
CA ASP A 182 7.35 5.34 17.68
C ASP A 182 5.85 5.65 17.75
N ASN A 183 5.06 5.18 16.76
CA ASN A 183 3.63 5.47 16.69
C ASN A 183 2.74 4.21 16.62
N PHE A 184 3.30 3.00 16.74
CA PHE A 184 2.58 1.74 16.53
C PHE A 184 1.31 1.63 17.37
N VAL A 185 1.38 1.90 18.67
CA VAL A 185 0.22 1.78 19.58
C VAL A 185 -0.87 2.79 19.22
N SER A 186 -0.50 4.05 18.98
CA SER A 186 -1.44 5.10 18.55
C SER A 186 -2.13 4.73 17.24
N ALA A 187 -1.35 4.34 16.24
CA ALA A 187 -1.86 3.93 14.94
C ALA A 187 -2.79 2.71 15.05
N PHE A 188 -2.39 1.70 15.84
CA PHE A 188 -3.17 0.48 16.03
C PHE A 188 -4.49 0.74 16.76
N ILE A 189 -4.51 1.59 17.79
CA ILE A 189 -5.75 1.99 18.48
C ILE A 189 -6.69 2.73 17.52
N THR A 190 -6.18 3.68 16.73
CA THR A 190 -6.97 4.37 15.72
C THR A 190 -7.55 3.40 14.70
N VAL A 191 -6.73 2.46 14.24
CA VAL A 191 -7.15 1.41 13.32
C VAL A 191 -8.25 0.55 13.93
N LEU A 192 -8.13 0.12 15.19
CA LEU A 192 -9.18 -0.65 15.88
C LEU A 192 -10.50 0.12 15.99
N LYS A 193 -10.44 1.43 16.28
CA LYS A 193 -11.64 2.29 16.33
C LYS A 193 -12.38 2.36 15.00
N ILE A 194 -11.70 2.15 13.88
CA ILE A 194 -12.29 2.11 12.54
C ILE A 194 -12.71 0.69 12.18
N LEU A 195 -11.91 -0.30 12.57
CA LEU A 195 -12.17 -1.70 12.29
C LEU A 195 -13.46 -2.18 12.94
N VAL A 196 -13.73 -1.79 14.18
CA VAL A 196 -14.95 -2.21 14.90
C VAL A 196 -16.23 -1.77 14.15
N PRO A 197 -16.45 -0.49 13.83
CA PRO A 197 -17.66 -0.09 13.10
C PRO A 197 -17.68 -0.59 11.65
N LEU A 198 -16.55 -0.54 10.93
CA LEU A 198 -16.53 -0.97 9.51
C LEU A 198 -16.67 -2.49 9.37
N GLY A 199 -15.99 -3.24 10.23
CA GLY A 199 -16.13 -4.69 10.33
C GLY A 199 -17.53 -5.08 10.80
N GLY A 200 -18.07 -4.42 11.83
CA GLY A 200 -19.45 -4.63 12.26
C GLY A 200 -20.45 -4.42 11.13
N ALA A 201 -20.34 -3.31 10.40
CA ALA A 201 -21.19 -3.01 9.25
C ALA A 201 -21.05 -4.06 8.13
N LEU A 202 -19.83 -4.54 7.85
CA LEU A 202 -19.59 -5.59 6.87
C LEU A 202 -20.29 -6.91 7.24
N TYR A 203 -20.19 -7.33 8.51
CA TYR A 203 -20.79 -8.58 8.98
C TYR A 203 -22.32 -8.47 9.04
N LEU A 204 -22.85 -7.31 9.45
CA LEU A 204 -24.29 -7.03 9.40
C LEU A 204 -24.82 -7.03 7.96
N LEU A 205 -24.07 -6.45 7.01
CA LEU A 205 -24.43 -6.48 5.60
C LEU A 205 -24.44 -7.91 5.06
N ALA A 206 -23.40 -8.70 5.36
CA ALA A 206 -23.34 -10.09 4.95
C ALA A 206 -24.54 -10.90 5.49
N PHE A 207 -24.90 -10.69 6.77
CA PHE A 207 -26.08 -11.30 7.36
C PHE A 207 -27.39 -10.80 6.74
N ALA A 208 -27.51 -9.50 6.46
CA ALA A 208 -28.72 -8.95 5.84
C ALA A 208 -28.96 -9.50 4.43
N VAL A 209 -27.88 -9.79 3.69
CA VAL A 209 -27.94 -10.25 2.30
C VAL A 209 -28.06 -11.78 2.19
N MET A 210 -27.34 -12.53 3.04
CA MET A 210 -27.21 -13.99 2.93
C MET A 210 -27.76 -14.76 4.14
N GLY A 211 -28.23 -14.06 5.19
CA GLY A 211 -28.65 -14.68 6.45
C GLY A 211 -27.50 -15.38 7.16
N THR A 212 -27.80 -16.49 7.85
CA THR A 212 -26.80 -17.31 8.55
C THR A 212 -25.82 -18.01 7.60
N ALA A 213 -26.18 -18.17 6.32
CA ALA A 213 -25.33 -18.79 5.32
C ALA A 213 -24.03 -18.00 5.10
N ALA A 214 -24.02 -16.68 5.34
CA ALA A 214 -22.81 -15.85 5.32
C ALA A 214 -21.66 -16.42 6.18
N PHE A 215 -22.03 -17.08 7.28
CA PHE A 215 -21.10 -17.60 8.28
C PHE A 215 -20.90 -19.13 8.19
N ALA A 216 -21.60 -19.80 7.28
CA ALA A 216 -21.46 -21.24 7.09
C ALA A 216 -20.14 -21.51 6.39
N ASP A 217 -19.23 -22.27 7.03
CA ASP A 217 -17.81 -22.53 6.67
C ASP A 217 -16.75 -21.75 7.46
N PHE A 218 -17.12 -21.03 8.54
CA PHE A 218 -16.11 -20.39 9.39
C PHE A 218 -15.17 -21.39 10.08
N HIS A 219 -13.89 -21.36 9.68
CA HIS A 219 -12.80 -22.04 10.39
C HIS A 219 -11.82 -21.00 10.91
N ILE A 220 -11.74 -20.86 12.24
CA ILE A 220 -10.91 -19.84 12.90
C ILE A 220 -9.43 -19.93 12.50
N THR A 221 -8.90 -21.14 12.30
CA THR A 221 -7.51 -21.36 11.91
C THR A 221 -7.24 -20.88 10.49
N THR A 222 -8.10 -21.26 9.52
CA THR A 222 -8.02 -20.80 8.13
C THR A 222 -8.21 -19.30 8.03
N PHE A 223 -9.18 -18.75 8.77
CA PHE A 223 -9.40 -17.31 8.81
C PHE A 223 -8.21 -16.57 9.40
N ALA A 224 -7.66 -17.01 10.53
CA ALA A 224 -6.49 -16.40 11.14
C ALA A 224 -5.27 -16.44 10.20
N LEU A 225 -4.99 -17.57 9.56
CA LEU A 225 -3.94 -17.69 8.55
C LEU A 225 -4.19 -16.76 7.36
N GLY A 226 -5.44 -16.64 6.91
CA GLY A 226 -5.88 -15.67 5.92
C GLY A 226 -5.54 -14.25 6.35
N VAL A 227 -5.96 -13.84 7.55
CA VAL A 227 -5.68 -12.51 8.11
C VAL A 227 -4.18 -12.25 8.14
N PHE A 228 -3.36 -13.14 8.70
CA PHE A 228 -1.91 -12.94 8.78
C PHE A 228 -1.23 -12.88 7.41
N GLY A 229 -1.59 -13.77 6.47
CA GLY A 229 -1.09 -13.70 5.10
C GLY A 229 -1.49 -12.40 4.40
N TYR A 230 -2.73 -11.97 4.61
CA TYR A 230 -3.25 -10.71 4.10
C TYR A 230 -2.74 -9.48 4.86
N VAL A 231 -2.16 -9.58 6.05
CA VAL A 231 -1.48 -8.44 6.69
C VAL A 231 -0.25 -8.06 5.89
N PHE A 232 0.53 -9.05 5.45
CA PHE A 232 1.68 -8.80 4.59
C PHE A 232 1.25 -8.23 3.23
N TRP A 233 0.30 -8.89 2.57
CA TRP A 233 -0.22 -8.41 1.28
C TRP A 233 -0.87 -7.03 1.40
N GLY A 234 -1.64 -6.84 2.46
CA GLY A 234 -2.27 -5.57 2.81
C GLY A 234 -1.24 -4.48 3.05
N ALA A 235 -0.14 -4.76 3.74
CA ALA A 235 0.96 -3.81 3.93
C ALA A 235 1.63 -3.44 2.60
N VAL A 236 1.83 -4.39 1.68
CA VAL A 236 2.33 -4.10 0.32
C VAL A 236 1.36 -3.22 -0.47
N GLN A 237 0.06 -3.51 -0.42
CA GLN A 237 -0.95 -2.66 -1.06
C GLN A 237 -0.99 -1.27 -0.42
N GLN A 238 -0.88 -1.16 0.90
CA GLN A 238 -0.83 0.14 1.59
C GLN A 238 0.48 0.90 1.31
N LEU A 239 1.60 0.21 1.07
CA LEU A 239 2.85 0.83 0.62
C LEU A 239 2.64 1.52 -0.73
N LEU A 240 1.89 0.91 -1.66
CA LEU A 240 1.57 1.55 -2.93
C LEU A 240 0.54 2.68 -2.77
N PHE A 241 -0.60 2.42 -2.12
CA PHE A 241 -1.71 3.36 -2.11
C PHE A 241 -1.57 4.46 -1.05
N CYS A 242 -1.15 4.13 0.16
CA CYS A 242 -0.93 5.14 1.21
C CYS A 242 0.45 5.79 1.10
N SER A 243 1.52 5.01 0.94
CA SER A 243 2.88 5.56 0.97
C SER A 243 3.34 6.17 -0.35
N TYR A 244 2.97 5.60 -1.50
CA TYR A 244 3.29 6.23 -2.78
C TYR A 244 2.21 7.25 -3.20
N PHE A 245 1.02 6.79 -3.60
CA PHE A 245 -0.03 7.68 -4.11
C PHE A 245 -0.51 8.67 -3.05
N GLY A 246 -0.78 8.21 -1.84
CA GLY A 246 -1.21 9.06 -0.73
C GLY A 246 -0.18 10.13 -0.36
N THR A 247 1.13 9.83 -0.46
CA THR A 247 2.20 10.83 -0.28
C THR A 247 2.21 11.85 -1.41
N ARG A 248 2.18 11.42 -2.68
CA ARG A 248 2.12 12.34 -3.81
C ARG A 248 0.92 13.27 -3.67
N LEU A 249 -0.27 12.73 -3.44
CA LEU A 249 -1.49 13.52 -3.37
C LEU A 249 -1.47 14.47 -2.17
N ARG A 250 -1.12 14.02 -0.95
CA ARG A 250 -1.11 14.92 0.22
C ARG A 250 -0.03 16.00 0.14
N LYS A 251 1.07 15.77 -0.59
CA LYS A 251 2.08 16.78 -0.88
C LYS A 251 1.67 17.70 -2.03
N GLY A 252 0.95 17.15 -3.02
CA GLY A 252 0.44 17.86 -4.18
C GLY A 252 -0.69 18.84 -3.87
N PHE A 253 -1.62 18.48 -2.98
CA PHE A 253 -2.70 19.37 -2.56
C PHE A 253 -2.30 20.19 -1.32
N ALA A 254 -2.38 21.51 -1.44
CA ALA A 254 -2.10 22.42 -0.31
C ALA A 254 -3.09 22.22 0.85
N PRO A 255 -2.68 22.44 2.11
CA PRO A 255 -3.62 22.46 3.23
C PRO A 255 -4.68 23.55 3.05
N ALA A 256 -5.76 23.43 3.80
CA ALA A 256 -6.76 24.50 3.87
C ALA A 256 -6.12 25.80 4.38
N ARG A 257 -6.61 26.96 3.88
CA ARG A 257 -6.16 28.28 4.36
C ARG A 257 -6.50 28.52 5.83
N ARG A 258 -7.55 27.88 6.34
CA ARG A 258 -8.00 27.96 7.73
C ARG A 258 -8.00 26.56 8.32
N VAL A 259 -7.49 26.43 9.54
CA VAL A 259 -7.34 25.16 10.27
C VAL A 259 -8.69 24.44 10.40
N GLU A 260 -9.78 25.17 10.63
CA GLU A 260 -11.16 24.65 10.71
C GLU A 260 -11.63 23.88 9.46
N ASN A 261 -11.02 24.13 8.29
CA ASN A 261 -11.37 23.48 7.03
C ASN A 261 -10.36 22.43 6.57
N GLN A 262 -9.30 22.19 7.35
CA GLN A 262 -8.23 21.24 7.01
C GLN A 262 -8.77 19.82 6.85
N TRP A 263 -9.73 19.44 7.69
CA TRP A 263 -10.41 18.15 7.60
C TRP A 263 -11.14 18.00 6.26
N LYS A 264 -11.74 19.05 5.68
CA LYS A 264 -12.45 18.94 4.39
C LYS A 264 -11.50 18.62 3.25
N VAL A 265 -10.35 19.29 3.21
CA VAL A 265 -9.34 19.07 2.17
C VAL A 265 -8.72 17.68 2.31
N ARG A 266 -8.39 17.28 3.54
CA ARG A 266 -7.93 15.91 3.85
C ARG A 266 -8.93 14.86 3.35
N LEU A 267 -10.23 15.15 3.39
CA LEU A 267 -11.31 14.20 3.06
C LEU A 267 -11.40 14.05 1.55
N ALA A 268 -11.37 15.17 0.84
CA ALA A 268 -11.36 15.18 -0.61
C ALA A 268 -10.13 14.43 -1.15
N VAL A 269 -8.95 14.68 -0.60
CA VAL A 269 -7.72 14.00 -1.03
C VAL A 269 -7.74 12.51 -0.65
N SER A 270 -8.31 12.16 0.51
CA SER A 270 -8.41 10.76 0.90
C SER A 270 -9.41 9.98 0.04
N ILE A 271 -10.55 10.58 -0.31
CA ILE A 271 -11.53 10.02 -1.24
C ILE A 271 -10.93 9.81 -2.62
N LEU A 272 -10.16 10.79 -3.11
CA LEU A 272 -9.44 10.68 -4.38
C LEU A 272 -8.43 9.53 -4.37
N ASN A 273 -7.63 9.42 -3.31
CA ASN A 273 -6.67 8.32 -3.17
C ASN A 273 -7.36 6.96 -3.01
N GLY A 274 -8.50 6.93 -2.30
CA GLY A 274 -9.35 5.74 -2.24
C GLY A 274 -9.85 5.35 -3.62
N ALA A 275 -10.23 6.31 -4.47
CA ALA A 275 -10.69 6.03 -5.82
C ALA A 275 -9.57 5.38 -6.66
N PHE A 276 -8.32 5.82 -6.50
CA PHE A 276 -7.16 5.17 -7.11
C PHE A 276 -7.03 3.70 -6.69
N PHE A 277 -7.30 3.39 -5.42
CA PHE A 277 -7.32 2.01 -4.94
C PHE A 277 -8.51 1.21 -5.49
N GLY A 278 -9.71 1.80 -5.56
CA GLY A 278 -10.88 1.15 -6.15
C GLY A 278 -10.68 0.83 -7.64
N ILE A 279 -10.20 1.80 -8.42
CA ILE A 279 -10.10 1.74 -9.89
C ILE A 279 -9.21 0.58 -10.38
N ILE A 280 -8.18 0.17 -9.63
CA ILE A 280 -7.34 -0.97 -10.05
C ILE A 280 -8.10 -2.31 -10.04
N HIS A 281 -9.28 -2.36 -9.43
CA HIS A 281 -10.17 -3.53 -9.31
C HIS A 281 -11.40 -3.44 -10.24
N ILE A 282 -11.38 -2.59 -11.28
CA ILE A 282 -12.56 -2.21 -12.09
C ILE A 282 -13.35 -3.39 -12.73
N ASN A 283 -12.79 -4.59 -12.80
CA ASN A 283 -13.51 -5.81 -13.20
C ASN A 283 -14.37 -6.45 -12.11
N SER A 284 -14.36 -5.91 -10.90
CA SER A 284 -15.14 -6.39 -9.76
C SER A 284 -15.79 -5.18 -9.08
N TRP A 285 -16.93 -4.72 -9.60
CA TRP A 285 -17.58 -3.47 -9.17
C TRP A 285 -17.84 -3.39 -7.66
N MET A 286 -18.21 -4.50 -7.03
CA MET A 286 -18.36 -4.55 -5.58
C MET A 286 -17.02 -4.41 -4.86
N LEU A 287 -15.95 -5.01 -5.38
CA LEU A 287 -14.61 -4.83 -4.84
C LEU A 287 -14.09 -3.40 -5.08
N VAL A 288 -14.41 -2.77 -6.21
CA VAL A 288 -14.11 -1.34 -6.45
C VAL A 288 -14.72 -0.50 -5.34
N LEU A 289 -16.01 -0.70 -5.03
CA LEU A 289 -16.72 0.04 -4.00
C LEU A 289 -16.10 -0.20 -2.62
N VAL A 290 -15.84 -1.46 -2.26
CA VAL A 290 -15.22 -1.83 -0.98
C VAL A 290 -13.82 -1.21 -0.85
N CYS A 291 -12.97 -1.36 -1.87
CA CYS A 291 -11.62 -0.79 -1.90
C CYS A 291 -11.62 0.73 -1.91
N TRP A 292 -12.60 1.36 -2.55
CA TRP A 292 -12.76 2.82 -2.53
C TRP A 292 -13.11 3.33 -1.13
N VAL A 293 -14.12 2.75 -0.49
CA VAL A 293 -14.54 3.14 0.86
C VAL A 293 -13.41 2.88 1.86
N LEU A 294 -12.87 1.66 1.89
CA LEU A 294 -11.77 1.30 2.77
C LEU A 294 -10.53 2.16 2.51
N GLY A 295 -10.15 2.32 1.24
CA GLY A 295 -9.03 3.15 0.82
C GLY A 295 -9.18 4.61 1.25
N SER A 296 -10.40 5.14 1.21
CA SER A 296 -10.67 6.51 1.67
C SER A 296 -10.43 6.67 3.16
N PHE A 297 -10.88 5.72 3.99
CA PHE A 297 -10.64 5.76 5.44
C PHE A 297 -9.17 5.52 5.80
N LEU A 298 -8.53 4.52 5.19
CA LEU A 298 -7.12 4.23 5.45
C LEU A 298 -6.22 5.40 5.01
N SER A 299 -6.47 5.95 3.83
CA SER A 299 -5.78 7.14 3.33
C SER A 299 -6.00 8.34 4.25
N TRP A 300 -7.24 8.57 4.70
CA TRP A 300 -7.54 9.63 5.65
C TRP A 300 -6.68 9.50 6.89
N VAL A 301 -6.70 8.34 7.55
CA VAL A 301 -5.94 8.06 8.77
C VAL A 301 -4.44 8.27 8.54
N PHE A 302 -3.91 7.73 7.45
CA PHE A 302 -2.49 7.76 7.12
C PHE A 302 -1.91 9.17 6.87
N MET A 303 -2.75 10.14 6.50
CA MET A 303 -2.30 11.52 6.30
C MET A 303 -1.81 12.20 7.58
N ASP A 304 -2.14 11.67 8.75
CA ASP A 304 -1.73 12.17 10.07
C ASP A 304 -0.59 11.30 10.62
N ASP A 305 0.54 11.92 10.94
CA ASP A 305 1.77 11.20 11.26
C ASP A 305 1.63 10.28 12.47
N ARG A 306 0.75 10.62 13.43
CA ARG A 306 0.49 9.78 14.61
C ARG A 306 -0.14 8.42 14.27
N ASN A 307 -0.68 8.28 13.06
CA ASN A 307 -1.31 7.06 12.58
C ASN A 307 -0.62 6.47 11.34
N ARG A 308 0.41 7.14 10.82
CA ARG A 308 1.11 6.75 9.60
C ARG A 308 2.02 5.56 9.89
N ASN A 309 1.46 4.35 9.87
CA ASN A 309 2.14 3.09 10.18
C ASN A 309 1.63 1.96 9.29
N LEU A 310 2.46 1.50 8.36
CA LEU A 310 2.03 0.52 7.36
C LEU A 310 1.62 -0.83 7.93
N VAL A 311 2.24 -1.27 9.02
CA VAL A 311 1.91 -2.56 9.65
C VAL A 311 0.55 -2.47 10.34
N ALA A 312 0.27 -1.40 11.08
CA ALA A 312 -1.04 -1.18 11.69
C ALA A 312 -2.16 -1.11 10.63
N LEU A 313 -1.92 -0.40 9.53
CA LEU A 313 -2.87 -0.34 8.41
C LEU A 313 -2.96 -1.68 7.66
N GLY A 314 -1.87 -2.44 7.58
CA GLY A 314 -1.83 -3.80 7.05
C GLY A 314 -2.73 -4.74 7.84
N PHE A 315 -2.80 -4.61 9.17
CA PHE A 315 -3.69 -5.43 9.99
C PHE A 315 -5.17 -5.23 9.65
N ILE A 316 -5.65 -3.98 9.58
CA ILE A 316 -7.05 -3.71 9.20
C ILE A 316 -7.35 -4.10 7.78
N HIS A 317 -6.43 -3.82 6.85
CA HIS A 317 -6.57 -4.29 5.49
C HIS A 317 -6.67 -5.82 5.47
N GLY A 318 -5.78 -6.51 6.19
CA GLY A 318 -5.75 -7.95 6.16
C GLY A 318 -6.96 -8.60 6.79
N PHE A 319 -7.45 -8.03 7.90
CA PHE A 319 -8.68 -8.47 8.54
C PHE A 319 -9.91 -8.25 7.65
N LEU A 320 -10.10 -7.03 7.11
CA LEU A 320 -11.27 -6.70 6.30
C LEU A 320 -11.22 -7.40 4.95
N GLY A 321 -10.05 -7.47 4.30
CA GLY A 321 -9.86 -8.21 3.06
C GLY A 321 -10.16 -9.70 3.22
N SER A 322 -9.68 -10.33 4.30
CA SER A 322 -10.01 -11.72 4.62
C SER A 322 -11.49 -11.90 4.92
N SER A 323 -12.10 -10.95 5.64
CA SER A 323 -13.55 -10.98 5.93
C SER A 323 -14.37 -10.85 4.66
N VAL A 324 -14.02 -9.95 3.74
CA VAL A 324 -14.72 -9.79 2.45
C VAL A 324 -14.59 -11.06 1.62
N GLY A 325 -13.37 -11.58 1.44
CA GLY A 325 -13.13 -12.78 0.65
C GLY A 325 -13.79 -14.02 1.24
N TRP A 326 -13.87 -14.12 2.56
CA TRP A 326 -14.58 -15.19 3.25
C TRP A 326 -16.10 -15.02 3.15
N LEU A 327 -16.67 -13.89 3.59
CA LEU A 327 -18.11 -13.67 3.66
C LEU A 327 -18.78 -13.71 2.28
N PHE A 328 -18.13 -13.17 1.25
CA PHE A 328 -18.70 -13.02 -0.09
C PHE A 328 -18.08 -13.98 -1.12
N ASN A 329 -17.63 -15.16 -0.66
CA ASN A 329 -17.07 -16.17 -1.55
C ASN A 329 -18.17 -16.76 -2.48
N ARG A 330 -17.74 -17.35 -3.59
CA ARG A 330 -18.62 -17.94 -4.61
C ARG A 330 -19.54 -19.07 -4.12
N SER A 331 -19.09 -19.92 -3.20
CA SER A 331 -19.86 -21.09 -2.74
C SER A 331 -21.09 -20.72 -1.92
N LYS A 332 -21.16 -19.49 -1.37
CA LYS A 332 -22.30 -19.03 -0.56
C LYS A 332 -22.95 -17.73 -1.01
N ALA A 333 -22.20 -16.83 -1.65
CA ALA A 333 -22.71 -15.49 -1.94
C ALA A 333 -23.65 -15.42 -3.16
N GLY A 334 -23.70 -16.46 -4.01
CA GLY A 334 -24.54 -16.47 -5.20
C GLY A 334 -24.30 -15.23 -6.07
N GLY A 335 -25.36 -14.44 -6.30
CA GLY A 335 -25.28 -13.18 -7.07
C GLY A 335 -24.49 -12.05 -6.39
N PHE A 336 -24.12 -12.20 -5.12
CA PHE A 336 -23.33 -11.24 -4.34
C PHE A 336 -21.85 -11.64 -4.23
N GLU A 337 -21.39 -12.59 -5.04
CA GLU A 337 -19.97 -12.97 -5.10
C GLU A 337 -19.08 -11.74 -5.34
N ILE A 338 -18.10 -11.54 -4.47
CA ILE A 338 -17.05 -10.53 -4.66
C ILE A 338 -15.80 -11.26 -5.16
N LYS A 339 -15.51 -11.09 -6.45
CA LYS A 339 -14.29 -11.64 -7.05
C LYS A 339 -13.09 -10.84 -6.57
N MET A 340 -12.24 -11.48 -5.77
CA MET A 340 -10.98 -10.95 -5.26
C MET A 340 -9.90 -10.99 -6.35
N GLY A 341 -9.97 -10.07 -7.31
CA GLY A 341 -9.05 -9.98 -8.43
C GLY A 341 -8.57 -8.55 -8.69
N VAL A 342 -7.39 -8.42 -9.31
CA VAL A 342 -6.80 -7.13 -9.71
C VAL A 342 -6.44 -7.21 -11.18
N GLY A 343 -6.89 -6.23 -11.96
CA GLY A 343 -6.57 -6.14 -13.39
C GLY A 343 -7.27 -7.19 -14.26
N PRO A 344 -6.94 -7.22 -15.56
CA PRO A 344 -7.72 -7.88 -16.60
C PRO A 344 -7.60 -9.41 -16.64
N THR A 345 -6.60 -9.99 -15.96
CA THR A 345 -6.34 -11.44 -15.97
C THR A 345 -7.48 -12.28 -15.35
N HIS A 346 -8.46 -11.63 -14.72
CA HIS A 346 -9.64 -12.27 -14.14
C HIS A 346 -10.92 -12.06 -14.96
N VAL A 347 -10.82 -11.45 -16.14
CA VAL A 347 -11.95 -11.23 -17.05
C VAL A 347 -11.96 -12.31 -18.12
N HIS A 348 -13.13 -12.86 -18.42
CA HIS A 348 -13.33 -13.86 -19.46
C HIS A 348 -14.14 -13.26 -20.61
N GLY A 349 -13.59 -13.28 -21.82
CA GLY A 349 -14.22 -12.66 -22.98
C GLY A 349 -14.14 -11.13 -22.95
N PHE A 350 -14.77 -10.50 -23.95
CA PHE A 350 -14.80 -9.04 -24.07
C PHE A 350 -15.84 -8.43 -23.13
N ASP A 351 -15.48 -7.33 -22.48
CA ASP A 351 -16.28 -6.59 -21.50
C ASP A 351 -16.32 -5.13 -21.92
N LEU A 352 -17.38 -4.77 -22.63
CA LEU A 352 -17.57 -3.43 -23.17
C LEU A 352 -17.71 -2.38 -22.06
N LEU A 353 -18.40 -2.70 -20.97
CA LEU A 353 -18.65 -1.75 -19.90
C LEU A 353 -17.34 -1.36 -19.22
N THR A 354 -16.52 -2.35 -18.86
CA THR A 354 -15.21 -2.10 -18.24
C THR A 354 -14.33 -1.24 -19.16
N ILE A 355 -14.28 -1.53 -20.47
CA ILE A 355 -13.48 -0.75 -21.41
C ILE A 355 -14.01 0.68 -21.56
N CYS A 356 -15.32 0.88 -21.66
CA CYS A 356 -15.91 2.21 -21.71
C CYS A 356 -15.55 3.04 -20.47
N VAL A 357 -15.69 2.47 -19.27
CA VAL A 357 -15.35 3.18 -18.02
C VAL A 357 -13.85 3.50 -17.95
N VAL A 358 -12.98 2.54 -18.28
CA VAL A 358 -11.53 2.78 -18.29
C VAL A 358 -11.13 3.85 -19.31
N THR A 359 -11.75 3.84 -20.50
CA THR A 359 -11.52 4.87 -21.53
C THR A 359 -11.86 6.26 -21.00
N VAL A 360 -13.04 6.41 -20.37
CA VAL A 360 -13.48 7.67 -19.77
C VAL A 360 -12.51 8.11 -18.67
N LEU A 361 -12.03 7.19 -17.82
CA LEU A 361 -11.06 7.50 -16.77
C LEU A 361 -9.72 7.98 -17.35
N ILE A 362 -9.18 7.29 -18.36
CA ILE A 362 -7.92 7.67 -19.02
C ILE A 362 -8.03 9.07 -19.64
N ILE A 363 -9.12 9.35 -20.37
CA ILE A 363 -9.37 10.66 -20.96
C ILE A 363 -9.49 11.72 -19.86
N SER A 364 -10.27 11.46 -18.82
CA SER A 364 -10.50 12.40 -17.71
C SER A 364 -9.19 12.74 -16.98
N PHE A 365 -8.36 11.74 -16.68
CA PHE A 365 -7.07 11.96 -16.04
C PHE A 365 -6.09 12.70 -16.95
N SER A 366 -6.10 12.39 -18.25
CA SER A 366 -5.26 13.10 -19.23
C SER A 366 -5.64 14.57 -19.35
N LEU A 367 -6.94 14.87 -19.47
CA LEU A 367 -7.46 16.24 -19.47
C LEU A 367 -7.17 16.97 -18.16
N PHE A 368 -7.31 16.30 -17.03
CA PHE A 368 -6.96 16.87 -15.73
C PHE A 368 -5.47 17.21 -15.65
N MET A 369 -4.57 16.32 -16.10
CA MET A 369 -3.13 16.59 -16.13
C MET A 369 -2.78 17.77 -17.03
N LEU A 370 -3.41 17.89 -18.21
CA LEU A 370 -3.25 19.06 -19.09
C LEU A 370 -3.73 20.35 -18.41
N TRP A 371 -4.86 20.31 -17.72
CA TRP A 371 -5.34 21.43 -16.94
C TRP A 371 -4.38 21.81 -15.79
N VAL A 372 -3.84 20.82 -15.07
CA VAL A 372 -2.82 21.05 -14.03
C VAL A 372 -1.57 21.68 -14.65
N LEU A 373 -1.13 21.18 -15.80
CA LEU A 373 0.01 21.73 -16.53
C LEU A 373 -0.20 23.19 -16.94
N TRP A 374 -1.42 23.57 -17.31
CA TRP A 374 -1.72 24.92 -17.80
C TRP A 374 -2.10 25.92 -16.70
N LYS A 375 -2.93 25.53 -15.74
CA LYS A 375 -3.61 26.45 -14.82
C LYS A 375 -3.36 26.18 -13.33
N TRP A 376 -2.59 25.16 -12.96
CA TRP A 376 -2.37 24.86 -11.55
C TRP A 376 -1.63 26.01 -10.86
N PRO A 377 -2.20 26.59 -9.78
CA PRO A 377 -1.56 27.69 -9.08
C PRO A 377 -0.19 27.26 -8.55
N THR A 378 0.86 27.95 -8.98
CA THR A 378 2.18 27.92 -8.33
C THR A 378 2.07 28.72 -7.05
N ARG A 379 1.35 28.20 -6.04
CA ARG A 379 1.42 28.74 -4.68
C ARG A 379 2.80 28.40 -4.09
N GLU A 380 3.83 29.06 -4.60
CA GLU A 380 5.17 29.10 -4.02
C GLU A 380 5.35 30.29 -3.07
N GLU A 381 4.39 31.22 -3.00
CA GLU A 381 4.49 32.48 -2.25
C GLU A 381 3.67 32.51 -0.96
N SER A 382 3.77 31.47 -0.14
CA SER A 382 3.56 31.68 1.30
C SER A 382 4.76 31.11 2.02
N THR A 383 5.89 31.79 1.84
CA THR A 383 6.90 31.86 2.87
C THR A 383 6.19 32.18 4.17
N PHE A 384 6.08 31.19 5.05
CA PHE A 384 5.94 31.47 6.48
C PHE A 384 7.26 32.10 6.89
N SER A 385 7.35 33.43 6.70
CA SER A 385 8.32 34.31 7.35
C SER A 385 7.88 34.56 8.78
#